data_AF-A0A3A0FWH0-F1
#
_entry.id   AF-A0A3A0FWH0-F1
#
_cell.length_a   1.000
_cell.length_b   1.000
_cell.length_c   1.000
_cell.angle_alpha   90.00
_cell.angle_beta   90.00
_cell.angle_gamma   90.00
#
_symmetry.space_group_name_H-M   'P 1'
#
loop_
_entity.id
_entity.type
_entity.pdbx_description
1 polymer ?
#
loop_
_entity_poly.entity_id
_entity_poly.type
_entity_poly.pdbx_seq_one_letter_code
_entity_poly.pdbx_strand_id
1 'polypeptide(L)'
;RPTAAGGVAVAAPPRGRAVLAAVRSTGGTLVGVAEAEIRAARAEAARWGWYIEPTAAVGVCGMIKLLDRLPPRAAVVVPLTGSGLKA
;
A
#
# COMPACT_ATOMS: atom_id res chain seq x y z
N ARG A 1 13.33 9.25 -10.25
CA ARG A 1 13.16 7.95 -10.94
C ARG A 1 11.68 7.61 -10.93
N PRO A 2 11.12 6.98 -11.99
CA PRO A 2 9.77 6.43 -11.97
C PRO A 2 9.65 5.38 -10.86
N THR A 3 8.45 5.18 -10.31
CA THR A 3 8.20 4.13 -9.31
C THR A 3 7.99 2.77 -9.97
N ALA A 4 8.47 1.68 -9.36
CA ALA A 4 8.18 0.32 -9.81
C ALA A 4 6.71 -0.07 -9.59
N ALA A 5 5.98 0.64 -8.72
CA ALA A 5 4.55 0.46 -8.49
C ALA A 5 3.71 1.14 -9.60
N GLY A 6 3.81 0.63 -10.82
CA GLY A 6 3.20 1.23 -12.01
C GLY A 6 1.68 1.43 -11.91
N GLY A 7 0.97 0.57 -11.19
CA GLY A 7 -0.49 0.68 -11.02
C GLY A 7 -0.94 1.91 -10.21
N VAL A 8 -0.03 2.54 -9.46
CA VAL A 8 -0.29 3.79 -8.72
C VAL A 8 0.57 4.95 -9.22
N ALA A 9 1.26 4.80 -10.36
CA ALA A 9 2.04 5.87 -11.00
C ALA A 9 1.12 6.89 -11.70
N VAL A 10 0.22 7.52 -10.95
CA VAL A 10 -0.81 8.43 -11.46
C VAL A 10 -0.63 9.81 -10.82
N ALA A 11 -0.06 10.75 -11.58
CA ALA A 11 0.23 12.10 -11.08
C ALA A 11 -1.05 12.91 -10.76
N ALA A 12 -2.13 12.70 -11.54
CA ALA A 12 -3.41 13.38 -11.37
C ALA A 12 -4.55 12.36 -11.31
N PRO A 13 -4.85 11.78 -10.12
CA PRO A 13 -5.83 10.71 -10.00
C PRO A 13 -7.24 11.21 -10.31
N PRO A 14 -7.97 10.57 -11.26
CA PRO A 14 -9.30 11.04 -11.69
C PRO A 14 -10.34 11.02 -10.56
N ARG A 15 -10.14 10.18 -9.53
CA ARG A 15 -11.00 10.06 -8.35
C ARG A 15 -10.39 10.70 -7.09
N GLY A 16 -9.39 11.58 -7.22
CA GLY A 16 -8.68 12.16 -6.07
C GLY A 16 -9.59 12.84 -5.04
N ARG A 17 -10.62 13.56 -5.49
CA ARG A 17 -11.61 14.20 -4.59
C ARG A 17 -12.40 13.18 -3.76
N ALA A 18 -12.79 12.05 -4.37
CA ALA A 18 -13.52 10.98 -3.69
C ALA A 18 -12.64 10.29 -2.63
N VAL A 19 -11.37 10.04 -2.94
CA VAL A 19 -10.39 9.50 -1.98
C VAL A 19 -10.24 10.43 -0.78
N LEU A 20 -10.05 11.74 -1.02
CA LEU A 20 -9.92 12.72 0.05
C LEU A 20 -11.19 12.83 0.91
N ALA A 21 -12.38 12.72 0.30
CA ALA A 21 -13.64 12.69 1.03
C ALA A 21 -13.74 11.47 1.94
N ALA A 22 -13.42 10.27 1.42
CA ALA A 22 -13.46 9.02 2.18
C ALA A 22 -12.48 9.02 3.36
N VAL A 23 -11.27 9.55 3.17
CA VAL A 23 -10.27 9.69 4.25
C VAL A 23 -10.81 10.60 5.35
N ARG A 24 -11.39 11.76 5.01
CA ARG A 24 -11.96 12.68 6.00
C ARG A 24 -13.16 12.10 6.74
N SER A 25 -14.11 11.48 6.03
CA SER A 25 -15.33 10.94 6.64
C SER A 25 -15.07 9.76 7.57
N THR A 26 -13.98 9.02 7.35
CA THR A 26 -13.58 7.89 8.19
C THR A 26 -12.60 8.27 9.30
N GLY A 27 -12.15 9.54 9.36
CA GLY A 27 -11.05 9.95 10.25
C GLY A 27 -9.73 9.26 9.92
N GLY A 28 -9.58 8.77 8.68
CA GLY A 28 -8.41 8.04 8.22
C GLY A 28 -7.22 8.93 7.92
N THR A 29 -6.18 8.34 7.35
CA THR A 29 -4.95 9.05 6.97
C THR A 29 -4.41 8.56 5.63
N LEU A 30 -3.49 9.34 5.06
CA LEU A 30 -2.70 8.98 3.89
C LEU A 30 -1.23 8.97 4.31
N VAL A 31 -0.51 7.92 3.90
CA VAL A 31 0.93 7.80 4.16
C VAL A 31 1.69 7.69 2.85
N GLY A 32 2.82 8.39 2.77
CA GLY A 32 3.76 8.25 1.67
C GLY A 32 4.62 7.00 1.84
N VAL A 33 4.92 6.33 0.72
CA VAL A 33 5.79 5.17 0.64
C VAL A 33 6.93 5.47 -0.32
N ALA A 34 8.16 5.24 0.12
CA ALA A 34 9.36 5.41 -0.69
C ALA A 34 9.66 4.15 -1.52
N GLU A 35 10.34 4.33 -2.65
CA GLU A 35 10.65 3.25 -3.60
C GLU A 35 11.39 2.07 -2.96
N ALA A 36 12.34 2.34 -2.07
CA ALA A 36 13.10 1.30 -1.37
C ALA A 36 12.20 0.46 -0.43
N GLU A 37 11.15 1.07 0.13
CA GLU A 37 10.21 0.43 1.05
C GLU A 37 9.27 -0.52 0.31
N ILE A 38 8.89 -0.18 -0.94
CA ILE A 38 8.08 -1.07 -1.81
C ILE A 38 8.82 -2.39 -2.03
N ARG A 39 10.12 -2.31 -2.37
CA ARG A 39 10.95 -3.50 -2.58
C ARG A 39 11.10 -4.34 -1.31
N ALA A 40 11.32 -3.70 -0.17
CA ALA A 40 11.44 -4.38 1.12
C ALA A 40 10.12 -5.06 1.53
N ALA A 41 8.99 -4.35 1.42
CA ALA A 41 7.67 -4.88 1.73
C ALA A 41 7.28 -6.04 0.81
N ARG A 42 7.63 -5.99 -0.48
CA ARG A 42 7.41 -7.11 -1.41
C ARG A 42 8.21 -8.35 -1.02
N ALA A 43 9.47 -8.17 -0.64
CA ALA A 43 10.31 -9.28 -0.17
C ALA A 43 9.77 -9.89 1.12
N GLU A 44 9.34 -9.06 2.07
CA GLU A 44 8.75 -9.53 3.32
C GLU A 44 7.41 -10.24 3.10
N ALA A 45 6.54 -9.71 2.23
CA ALA A 45 5.30 -10.37 1.83
C ALA A 45 5.56 -11.76 1.23
N ALA A 46 6.59 -11.91 0.40
CA ALA A 46 6.99 -13.21 -0.15
C ALA A 46 7.46 -14.19 0.95
N ARG A 47 8.14 -13.70 1.99
CA ARG A 47 8.51 -14.53 3.17
C ARG A 47 7.29 -14.99 3.97
N TRP A 48 6.19 -14.24 3.94
CA TRP A 48 4.89 -14.65 4.50
C TRP A 48 4.10 -15.58 3.56
N GLY A 49 4.61 -15.89 2.36
CA GLY A 49 3.95 -16.73 1.37
C GLY A 49 3.03 -15.97 0.41
N TRP A 50 3.07 -14.63 0.38
CA TRP A 50 2.27 -13.81 -0.52
C TRP A 50 3.11 -13.33 -1.72
N TYR A 51 2.91 -13.97 -2.87
CA TYR A 51 3.57 -13.55 -4.10
C TYR A 51 2.78 -12.47 -4.82
N ILE A 52 3.20 -11.21 -4.65
CA ILE A 52 2.48 -10.00 -5.10
C ILE A 52 3.30 -9.10 -6.03
N GLU A 53 2.63 -8.31 -6.86
CA GLU A 53 3.27 -7.29 -7.71
C GLU A 53 3.71 -6.05 -6.89
N PRO A 54 4.61 -5.21 -7.41
CA PRO A 54 5.07 -4.00 -6.70
C PRO A 54 3.96 -3.06 -6.24
N THR A 55 2.89 -2.88 -7.03
CA THR A 55 1.74 -2.03 -6.65
C THR A 55 1.04 -2.53 -5.40
N ALA A 56 0.79 -3.84 -5.32
CA ALA A 56 0.14 -4.45 -4.16
C ALA A 56 1.02 -4.35 -2.90
N ALA A 57 2.34 -4.36 -3.05
CA ALA A 57 3.28 -4.19 -1.94
C ALA A 57 3.20 -2.79 -1.27
N VAL A 58 2.64 -1.77 -1.95
CA VAL A 58 2.40 -0.45 -1.35
C VAL A 58 1.45 -0.56 -0.15
N GLY A 59 0.40 -1.39 -0.24
CA GLY A 59 -0.52 -1.64 0.87
C GLY A 59 0.16 -2.32 2.07
N VAL A 60 1.02 -3.30 1.80
CA VAL A 60 1.82 -3.99 2.84
C VAL A 60 2.78 -3.01 3.52
N CYS A 61 3.44 -2.15 2.75
CA CYS A 61 4.31 -1.12 3.31
C CYS A 61 3.53 -0.15 4.22
N GLY A 62 2.36 0.31 3.76
CA GLY A 62 1.47 1.17 4.54
C GLY A 62 1.05 0.52 5.85
N MET A 63 0.70 -0.77 5.83
CA MET A 63 0.41 -1.54 7.04
C MET A 63 1.59 -1.54 8.00
N ILE A 64 2.78 -1.95 7.55
CA ILE A 64 4.00 -2.03 8.38
C ILE A 64 4.31 -0.68 9.05
N LYS A 65 4.22 0.42 8.30
CA LYS A 65 4.45 1.79 8.83
C LYS A 65 3.45 2.23 9.89
N LEU A 66 2.23 1.69 9.83
CA LEU A 66 1.13 2.09 10.70
C LEU A 66 0.95 1.15 11.89
N LEU A 67 1.61 -0.02 11.93
CA LEU A 67 1.47 -1.01 13.00
C LEU A 67 1.59 -0.39 14.40
N ASP A 68 2.62 0.43 14.63
CA ASP A 68 2.88 1.07 15.92
C ASP A 68 1.86 2.15 16.30
N ARG A 69 1.02 2.57 15.36
CA ARG A 69 -0.03 3.58 15.55
C ARG A 69 -1.41 2.96 15.73
N LEU A 70 -1.53 1.65 15.59
CA LEU A 70 -2.79 0.93 15.73
C LEU A 70 -2.99 0.47 17.19
N PRO A 71 -4.25 0.39 17.66
CA PRO A 71 -4.54 -0.22 18.96
C PRO A 71 -4.01 -1.66 19.03
N PRO A 72 -3.66 -2.13 20.24
CA PRO A 72 -3.35 -3.55 20.45
C PRO A 72 -4.48 -4.43 19.91
N ARG A 73 -4.13 -5.46 19.13
CA ARG A 73 -5.08 -6.41 18.52
C ARG A 73 -6.05 -5.80 17.49
N ALA A 74 -5.71 -4.67 16.88
CA ALA A 74 -6.49 -4.13 15.78
C ALA A 74 -6.60 -5.15 14.62
N ALA A 75 -7.82 -5.36 14.11
CA ALA A 75 -8.03 -6.12 12.90
C ALA A 75 -7.72 -5.22 11.69
N VAL A 76 -6.77 -5.66 10.85
CA VAL A 76 -6.33 -4.91 9.67
C VAL A 76 -6.58 -5.74 8.42
N VAL A 77 -7.21 -5.12 7.42
CA VAL A 77 -7.39 -5.74 6.09
C VAL A 77 -6.57 -4.94 5.09
N VAL A 78 -5.69 -5.63 4.35
CA VAL A 78 -4.87 -5.05 3.29
C VAL A 78 -5.25 -5.69 1.95
N PRO A 79 -5.86 -4.94 1.01
CA PRO A 79 -6.13 -5.45 -0.33
C PRO A 79 -4.83 -5.70 -1.10
N LEU A 80 -4.55 -6.95 -1.45
CA LEU A 80 -3.44 -7.32 -2.33
C LEU A 80 -3.93 -7.28 -3.79
N THR A 81 -3.83 -6.10 -4.40
CA THR A 81 -4.54 -5.76 -5.66
C THR A 81 -4.00 -6.45 -6.91
N GLY A 82 -2.86 -7.15 -6.85
CA GLY A 82 -2.26 -7.82 -8.00
C GLY A 82 -1.30 -8.93 -7.60
N SER A 83 -1.31 -10.02 -8.38
CA SER A 83 -0.43 -11.16 -8.16
C SER A 83 0.97 -10.88 -8.67
N GLY A 84 1.96 -11.53 -8.07
CA GLY A 84 3.35 -11.46 -8.51
C GLY A 84 3.57 -12.03 -9.91
N LEU A 85 2.61 -12.78 -10.48
CA LEU A 85 2.68 -13.35 -11.83
C LEU A 85 2.46 -12.30 -12.94
N LYS A 86 2.01 -11.09 -12.58
CA LYS A 86 1.89 -9.96 -13.53
C LYS A 86 3.20 -9.21 -13.75
N ALA A 87 4.18 -9.41 -12.88
CA ALA A 87 5.36 -8.56 -12.72
C ALA A 87 6.61 -9.13 -13.38
#